data_AF-A0A376RD47-F1
#
_entry.id   AF-A0A376RD47-F1
#
_cell.length_a   1.000
_cell.length_b   1.000
_cell.length_c   1.000
_cell.angle_alpha   90.00
_cell.angle_beta   90.00
_cell.angle_gamma   90.00
#
_symmetry.space_group_name_H-M   'P 1'
#
loop_
_entity.id
_entity.type
_entity.pdbx_description
1 polymer ?
#
loop_
_entity_poly.entity_id
_entity_poly.type
_entity_poly.pdbx_seq_one_letter_code
_entity_poly.pdbx_strand_id
1 'polypeptide(L)'
;MSEIVIRHAETRDYEAIRQIHAQPEVYCNTLQVPHPSDHMWQERLADRPGIKQLVACIDGDVVGHLTIDVQQRPRRSHVADFGICVDSRWEETAASPAP
;
A
#
# COMPACT_ATOMS: atom_id res chain seq x y z
N MET A 1 -7.48 -11.41 -19.02
CA MET A 1 -6.99 -10.44 -18.03
C MET A 1 -7.96 -10.48 -16.88
N SER A 2 -7.49 -10.79 -15.67
CA SER A 2 -8.34 -10.67 -14.48
C SER A 2 -8.68 -9.19 -14.26
N GLU A 3 -9.90 -8.92 -13.80
CA GLU A 3 -10.36 -7.57 -13.51
C GLU A 3 -9.63 -7.02 -12.28
N ILE A 4 -9.14 -5.78 -12.36
CA ILE A 4 -8.56 -5.08 -11.21
C ILE A 4 -9.63 -4.16 -10.62
N VAL A 5 -10.00 -4.41 -9.38
CA VAL A 5 -10.96 -3.59 -8.62
C VAL A 5 -10.20 -2.72 -7.64
N ILE A 6 -10.43 -1.40 -7.69
CA ILE A 6 -9.90 -0.45 -6.70
C ILE A 6 -11.01 -0.11 -5.71
N ARG A 7 -10.72 -0.23 -4.41
CA ARG A 7 -11.65 0.12 -3.34
C ARG A 7 -10.92 0.74 -2.15
N HIS A 8 -11.68 1.31 -1.21
CA HIS A 8 -11.13 1.71 0.08
C HIS A 8 -10.50 0.53 0.82
N ALA A 9 -9.37 0.81 1.47
CA ALA A 9 -8.78 -0.08 2.44
C ALA A 9 -9.66 -0.11 3.69
N GLU A 10 -9.96 -1.31 4.16
CA GLU A 10 -10.75 -1.57 5.36
C GLU A 10 -9.84 -2.19 6.43
N THR A 11 -10.23 -2.12 7.71
CA THR A 11 -9.41 -2.72 8.79
C THR A 11 -9.19 -4.22 8.59
N ARG A 12 -10.11 -4.94 7.93
CA ARG A 12 -9.96 -6.35 7.57
C ARG A 12 -8.80 -6.64 6.61
N ASP A 13 -8.33 -5.64 5.88
CA ASP A 13 -7.25 -5.80 4.89
C ASP A 13 -5.85 -5.74 5.54
N TYR A 14 -5.76 -5.51 6.85
CA TYR A 14 -4.48 -5.30 7.54
C TYR A 14 -3.48 -6.44 7.32
N GLU A 15 -3.95 -7.69 7.32
CA GLU A 15 -3.08 -8.84 7.18
C GLU A 15 -2.46 -8.88 5.77
N ALA A 16 -3.28 -8.70 4.73
CA ALA A 16 -2.79 -8.69 3.36
C ALA A 16 -1.83 -7.52 3.10
N ILE A 17 -2.19 -6.31 3.55
CA ILE A 17 -1.32 -5.13 3.42
C ILE A 17 0.01 -5.35 4.16
N ARG A 18 -0.04 -5.90 5.37
CA ARG A 18 1.15 -6.23 6.16
C ARG A 18 2.04 -7.25 5.44
N GLN A 19 1.46 -8.28 4.84
CA GLN A 19 2.19 -9.31 4.09
C GLN A 19 2.90 -8.71 2.88
N ILE A 20 2.25 -7.84 2.10
CA ILE A 20 2.87 -7.12 0.98
C ILE A 20 4.07 -6.30 1.47
N HIS A 21 3.88 -5.51 2.53
CA HIS A 21 4.95 -4.69 3.10
C HIS A 21 6.07 -5.50 3.79
N ALA A 22 5.89 -6.80 4.01
CA ALA A 22 6.92 -7.69 4.53
C ALA A 22 7.79 -8.33 3.43
N GLN A 23 7.41 -8.19 2.15
CA GLN A 23 8.15 -8.75 1.01
C GLN A 23 9.47 -7.98 0.83
N PRO A 24 10.62 -8.68 0.72
CA PRO A 24 11.92 -8.06 0.46
C PRO A 24 11.94 -7.11 -0.73
N GLU A 25 11.29 -7.51 -1.82
CA GLU A 25 11.20 -6.74 -3.06
C GLU A 25 10.43 -5.42 -2.85
N VAL A 26 9.49 -5.41 -1.90
CA VAL A 26 8.65 -4.25 -1.60
C VAL A 26 9.33 -3.33 -0.59
N TYR A 27 9.77 -3.83 0.56
CA TYR A 27 10.30 -2.95 1.61
C TYR A 27 11.62 -2.29 1.22
N CYS A 28 12.43 -2.93 0.36
CA CYS A 28 13.66 -2.32 -0.18
C CYS A 28 13.38 -1.02 -0.94
N ASN A 29 12.17 -0.87 -1.49
CA ASN A 29 11.79 0.25 -2.34
C ASN A 29 10.85 1.27 -1.65
N THR A 30 10.32 0.98 -0.45
CA THR A 30 9.21 1.75 0.16
C THR A 30 9.53 2.36 1.53
N LEU A 31 10.82 2.39 1.91
CA LEU A 31 11.31 2.83 3.23
C LEU A 31 10.64 2.10 4.41
N GLN A 32 10.01 0.96 4.15
CA GLN A 32 9.41 0.15 5.21
C GLN A 32 10.49 -0.65 5.93
N VAL A 33 10.21 -0.95 7.18
CA VAL A 33 11.06 -1.83 7.98
C VAL A 33 10.56 -3.27 7.82
N PRO A 34 11.45 -4.26 7.70
CA PRO A 34 11.09 -5.68 7.72
C PRO A 34 10.32 -6.07 8.99
N HIS A 35 9.57 -7.17 8.91
CA HIS A 35 8.78 -7.70 10.03
C HIS A 35 7.80 -6.68 10.65
N PRO A 36 6.92 -6.05 9.85
CA PRO A 36 5.91 -5.15 10.39
C PRO A 36 5.02 -5.87 11.42
N SER A 37 4.53 -5.15 12.44
CA SER A 37 3.63 -5.72 13.45
C SER A 37 2.16 -5.59 13.06
N ASP A 38 1.31 -6.49 13.56
CA ASP A 38 -0.14 -6.46 13.32
C ASP A 38 -0.77 -5.20 13.90
N HIS A 39 -0.44 -4.88 15.16
CA HIS A 39 -0.93 -3.69 15.87
C HIS A 39 -0.64 -2.40 15.11
N MET A 40 0.59 -2.23 14.60
CA MET A 40 0.97 -1.05 13.83
C MET A 40 0.11 -0.89 12.57
N TRP A 41 -0.20 -1.98 11.87
CA TRP A 41 -1.01 -1.90 10.66
C TRP A 41 -2.48 -1.64 10.95
N GLN A 42 -3.02 -2.19 12.04
CA GLN A 42 -4.36 -1.86 12.50
C GLN A 42 -4.48 -0.37 12.85
N GLU A 43 -3.49 0.20 13.55
CA GLU A 43 -3.45 1.64 13.83
C GLU A 43 -3.29 2.49 12.55
N ARG A 44 -2.48 2.04 11.58
CA ARG A 44 -2.30 2.77 10.31
C ARG A 44 -3.57 2.80 9.46
N LEU A 45 -4.38 1.75 9.51
CA LEU A 45 -5.64 1.64 8.78
C LEU A 45 -6.81 2.36 9.46
N ALA A 46 -6.64 2.80 10.72
CA ALA A 46 -7.64 3.61 11.38
C ALA A 46 -7.83 4.96 10.65
N ASP A 47 -9.06 5.48 10.71
CA ASP A 47 -9.40 6.76 10.09
C ASP A 47 -8.59 7.89 10.72
N ARG A 48 -7.98 8.73 9.86
CA ARG A 48 -7.09 9.82 10.25
C ARG A 48 -7.32 11.02 9.33
N PRO A 49 -7.39 12.24 9.86
CA PRO A 49 -7.52 13.44 9.04
C PRO A 49 -6.42 13.54 7.98
N GLY A 50 -6.81 13.77 6.74
CA GLY A 50 -5.88 13.89 5.61
C GLY A 50 -5.38 12.57 5.03
N ILE A 51 -5.62 11.44 5.69
CA ILE A 51 -5.20 10.13 5.19
C ILE A 51 -6.34 9.49 4.39
N LYS A 52 -6.02 8.98 3.20
CA LYS A 52 -6.90 8.12 2.41
C LYS A 52 -6.12 6.90 1.96
N GLN A 53 -6.71 5.73 2.13
CA GLN A 53 -6.08 4.46 1.76
C GLN A 53 -6.98 3.68 0.80
N LEU A 54 -6.33 3.13 -0.22
CA LEU A 54 -6.95 2.30 -1.25
C LEU A 54 -6.20 0.98 -1.34
N VAL A 55 -6.92 -0.06 -1.73
CA VAL A 55 -6.35 -1.35 -2.12
C VAL A 55 -6.74 -1.67 -3.55
N ALA A 56 -5.80 -2.29 -4.27
CA ALA A 56 -6.08 -2.94 -5.53
C ALA A 56 -6.38 -4.43 -5.25
N CYS A 57 -7.44 -4.94 -5.86
CA CYS A 57 -7.85 -6.33 -5.71
C CYS A 57 -7.93 -7.05 -7.05
N ILE A 58 -7.43 -8.29 -7.11
CA ILE A 58 -7.60 -9.23 -8.23
C ILE A 58 -8.24 -10.49 -7.65
N ASP A 59 -9.36 -10.94 -8.22
CA ASP A 59 -10.09 -12.13 -7.76
C ASP A 59 -10.44 -12.13 -6.25
N GLY A 60 -10.56 -10.93 -5.66
CA GLY A 60 -10.83 -10.72 -4.23
C GLY A 60 -9.59 -10.55 -3.35
N ASP A 61 -8.41 -10.91 -3.85
CA ASP A 61 -7.14 -10.79 -3.12
C ASP A 61 -6.60 -9.37 -3.22
N VAL A 62 -6.13 -8.80 -2.11
CA VAL A 62 -5.42 -7.52 -2.10
C VAL A 62 -4.02 -7.74 -2.68
N VAL A 63 -3.74 -7.07 -3.79
CA VAL A 63 -2.47 -7.17 -4.55
C VAL A 63 -1.69 -5.85 -4.57
N GLY A 64 -2.22 -4.79 -3.98
CA GLY A 64 -1.54 -3.51 -3.88
C GLY A 64 -2.21 -2.59 -2.88
N HIS A 65 -1.43 -1.65 -2.36
CA HIS A 65 -1.88 -0.69 -1.35
C HIS A 65 -1.34 0.70 -1.68
N LEU A 66 -2.23 1.70 -1.61
CA LEU A 66 -1.94 3.11 -1.80
C LEU A 66 -2.35 3.87 -0.55
N THR A 67 -1.45 4.68 0.00
CA THR A 67 -1.76 5.70 0.99
C THR A 67 -1.55 7.07 0.40
N ILE A 68 -2.53 7.95 0.55
CA ILE A 68 -2.45 9.38 0.25
C ILE A 68 -2.50 10.13 1.58
N ASP A 69 -1.51 10.99 1.82
CA ASP A 69 -1.40 11.88 2.98
C ASP A 69 -1.48 13.34 2.53
N VAL A 70 -2.67 13.91 2.67
CA VAL A 70 -2.94 15.33 2.37
C VAL A 70 -2.51 16.19 3.56
N GLN A 71 -1.63 17.14 3.30
CA GLN A 71 -1.06 17.99 4.34
C GLN A 71 -2.14 18.88 4.99
N GLN A 72 -2.32 18.76 6.31
CA GLN A 72 -3.39 19.49 7.02
C GLN A 72 -3.04 20.94 7.35
N ARG A 73 -1.77 21.34 7.22
CA ARG A 73 -1.35 22.73 7.50
C ARG A 73 -1.83 23.66 6.40
N PRO A 74 -2.48 24.81 6.69
CA PRO A 74 -3.04 25.70 5.66
C PRO A 74 -2.06 26.11 4.55
N ARG A 75 -0.78 26.33 4.90
CA ARG A 75 0.26 26.69 3.93
C ARG A 75 0.67 25.57 2.97
N ARG A 76 0.30 24.32 3.27
CA ARG A 76 0.62 23.12 2.46
C ARG A 76 -0.64 22.34 2.07
N SER A 77 -1.85 22.83 2.31
CA SER A 77 -3.10 22.07 2.09
C SER A 77 -3.41 21.71 0.63
N HIS A 78 -2.61 22.23 -0.31
CA HIS A 78 -2.64 21.88 -1.72
C HIS A 78 -1.65 20.75 -2.10
N VAL A 79 -0.87 20.26 -1.13
CA VAL A 79 0.14 19.21 -1.33
C VAL A 79 -0.35 17.92 -0.68
N ALA A 80 -0.13 16.81 -1.38
CA ALA A 80 -0.29 15.47 -0.84
C ALA A 80 0.96 14.65 -1.15
N ASP A 81 1.35 13.82 -0.19
CA ASP A 81 2.37 12.80 -0.37
C ASP A 81 1.64 11.46 -0.57
N PHE A 82 2.21 10.54 -1.35
CA PHE A 82 1.64 9.20 -1.48
C PHE A 82 2.70 8.12 -1.39
N GLY A 83 2.34 7.03 -0.73
CA GLY A 83 3.08 5.78 -0.71
C GLY A 83 2.31 4.72 -1.46
N ILE A 84 3.01 3.95 -2.28
CA ILE A 84 2.41 2.85 -3.06
C ILE A 84 3.28 1.61 -2.92
N CYS A 85 2.65 0.45 -2.83
CA CYS A 85 3.29 -0.84 -3.00
C CYS A 85 2.38 -1.77 -3.80
N VAL A 86 3.03 -2.70 -4.50
CA VAL A 86 2.39 -3.78 -5.22
C VAL A 86 2.98 -5.07 -4.67
N ASP A 87 2.16 -6.11 -4.54
CA ASP A 87 2.62 -7.44 -4.24
C ASP A 87 3.58 -7.91 -5.36
N SER A 88 4.78 -8.35 -4.99
CA SER A 88 5.86 -8.67 -5.91
C SER A 88 5.49 -9.74 -6.95
N ARG A 89 4.47 -10.56 -6.68
CA ARG A 89 3.94 -11.55 -7.63
C ARG A 89 3.20 -10.93 -8.82
N TRP A 90 2.78 -9.67 -8.67
CA TRP A 90 1.96 -8.93 -9.63
C TRP A 90 2.69 -7.73 -10.24
N GLU A 91 3.97 -7.56 -9.92
CA GLU A 91 4.80 -6.57 -10.61
C GLU A 91 5.06 -7.02 -12.05
N GLU A 92 4.49 -6.28 -13.01
CA GLU A 92 4.88 -6.44 -14.40
C GLU A 92 6.30 -5.89 -14.55
N THR A 93 7.30 -6.79 -14.54
CA THR A 93 8.68 -6.43 -14.83
C THR A 93 8.70 -5.86 -16.24
N ALA A 94 8.86 -4.54 -16.36
CA ALA A 94 9.19 -3.89 -17.62
C ALA A 94 10.60 -4.37 -18.03
N ALA A 95 10.65 -5.53 -18.69
CA ALA A 95 11.83 -6.22 -19.21
C ALA A 95 12.91 -6.56 -18.15
N SER A 96 13.10 -7.85 -17.95
CA SER A 96 14.38 -8.42 -17.54
C SER A 96 15.52 -7.85 -18.40
N PRO A 97 16.71 -7.69 -17.82
CA PRO A 97 17.76 -8.57 -18.30
C PRO A 97 18.35 -9.39 -17.15
N ALA A 98 18.32 -10.70 -17.31
CA ALA A 98 19.36 -11.59 -16.79
C ALA A 98 20.72 -11.10 -17.34
N PRO A 99 21.86 -11.36 -16.67
CA PRO A 99 22.23 -12.62 -16.02
C PRO A 99 22.17 -12.64 -14.49
#